data_AF-A0A419EJI1-F1
#
_entry.id   AF-A0A419EJI1-F1
#
_cell.length_a   1.000
_cell.length_b   1.000
_cell.length_c   1.000
_cell.angle_alpha   90.00
_cell.angle_beta   90.00
_cell.angle_gamma   90.00
#
_symmetry.space_group_name_H-M   'P 1'
#
loop_
_entity.id
_entity.type
_entity.pdbx_description
1 polymer ?
#
loop_
_entity_poly.entity_id
_entity_poly.type
_entity_poly.pdbx_seq_one_letter_code
_entity_poly.pdbx_strand_id
1 'polypeptide(L)'
;MKIKQFIQRLFGSKQRKPSSGGTSANPSEKMQKMMAMLSATREEELTCDEVFALLDQFTELAAQGEDVAKLMPLVQHHLDMCDDCREEYKVLKSILYGAA
;
A
#
# COMPACT_ATOMS: atom_id res chain seq x y z
N MET A 1 -16.63 -14.03 45.16
CA MET A 1 -17.09 -12.89 44.33
C MET A 1 -16.10 -12.59 43.20
N LYS A 2 -16.14 -13.34 42.08
CA LYS A 2 -15.32 -13.05 40.87
C LYS A 2 -16.05 -13.30 39.53
N ILE A 3 -17.20 -13.99 39.53
CA ILE A 3 -18.00 -14.25 38.31
C ILE A 3 -18.71 -13.00 37.76
N LYS A 4 -19.17 -12.08 38.63
CA LYS A 4 -19.89 -10.86 38.19
C LYS A 4 -19.02 -9.93 37.32
N GLN A 5 -17.70 -9.88 37.58
CA GLN A 5 -16.75 -9.08 36.81
C GLN A 5 -16.45 -9.69 35.43
N PHE A 6 -16.62 -11.00 35.28
CA PHE A 6 -16.39 -11.71 34.03
C PHE A 6 -17.55 -11.51 33.04
N ILE A 7 -18.80 -11.55 33.53
CA ILE A 7 -20.01 -11.36 32.70
C ILE A 7 -20.15 -9.90 32.24
N GLN A 8 -19.77 -8.92 33.07
CA GLN A 8 -19.70 -7.51 32.67
C GLN A 8 -18.74 -7.24 31.51
N ARG A 9 -17.69 -8.05 31.37
CA ARG A 9 -16.68 -7.90 30.31
C ARG A 9 -17.11 -8.53 28.98
N LEU A 10 -18.07 -9.45 29.00
CA LEU A 10 -18.62 -10.12 27.81
C LEU A 10 -19.86 -9.42 27.23
N PHE A 11 -20.67 -8.74 28.05
CA PHE A 11 -21.89 -8.03 27.60
C PHE A 11 -21.83 -6.50 27.74
N GLY A 12 -20.69 -5.93 28.14
CA GLY A 12 -20.46 -4.49 28.29
C GLY A 12 -20.08 -3.78 26.99
N SER A 13 -20.95 -3.81 25.98
CA SER A 13 -20.82 -3.03 24.73
C SER A 13 -21.47 -1.65 24.87
N LYS A 14 -20.72 -0.64 25.36
CA LYS A 14 -21.11 0.79 25.32
C LYS A 14 -19.86 1.61 25.69
N GLN A 15 -19.18 2.38 24.85
CA GLN A 15 -19.47 3.00 23.57
C GLN A 15 -18.18 2.98 22.72
N ARG A 16 -18.19 2.35 21.54
CA ARG A 16 -17.22 2.74 20.50
C ARG A 16 -17.75 4.04 19.93
N LYS A 17 -17.06 5.16 20.18
CA LYS A 17 -17.28 6.39 19.40
C LYS A 17 -17.23 5.99 17.92
N PRO A 18 -18.18 6.44 17.07
CA PRO A 18 -17.94 6.34 15.64
C PRO A 18 -16.64 7.11 15.39
N SER A 19 -15.61 6.43 14.92
CA SER A 19 -14.49 7.10 14.28
C SER A 19 -15.06 7.74 13.02
N SER A 20 -15.58 8.96 13.18
CA SER A 20 -15.88 9.88 12.10
C SER A 20 -14.55 10.31 11.49
N GLY A 21 -13.92 9.40 10.77
CA GLY A 21 -12.79 9.65 9.87
C GLY A 21 -13.21 9.61 8.41
N GLY A 22 -14.52 9.64 8.13
CA GLY A 22 -15.01 9.98 6.81
C GLY A 22 -14.88 11.48 6.63
N THR A 23 -13.71 11.95 6.17
CA THR A 23 -13.61 13.27 5.56
C THR A 23 -14.71 13.34 4.52
N SER A 24 -15.70 14.22 4.76
CA SER A 24 -16.64 14.63 3.72
C SER A 24 -15.82 15.41 2.69
N ALA A 25 -15.06 14.68 1.87
CA ALA A 25 -14.21 15.27 0.86
C ALA A 25 -15.07 16.19 0.00
N ASN A 26 -14.65 17.45 -0.09
CA ASN A 26 -15.34 18.44 -0.89
C ASN A 26 -15.47 17.86 -2.33
N PRO A 27 -16.60 18.04 -3.04
CA PRO A 27 -16.74 17.56 -4.42
C PRO A 27 -15.54 17.94 -5.32
N SER A 28 -14.93 19.10 -5.08
CA SER A 28 -13.71 19.56 -5.75
C SER A 28 -12.49 18.67 -5.45
N GLU A 29 -12.28 18.24 -4.20
CA GLU A 29 -11.16 17.36 -3.82
C GLU A 29 -11.28 15.98 -4.47
N LYS A 30 -12.49 15.42 -4.53
CA LYS A 30 -12.74 14.15 -5.22
C LYS A 30 -12.46 14.26 -6.71
N MET A 31 -12.89 15.36 -7.33
CA MET A 31 -12.62 15.64 -8.74
C MET A 31 -11.12 15.79 -9.00
N GLN A 32 -10.40 16.51 -8.15
CA GLN A 32 -8.94 16.66 -8.25
C GLN A 32 -8.24 15.30 -8.13
N LYS A 33 -8.64 14.46 -7.17
CA LYS A 33 -8.10 13.11 -7.02
C LYS A 33 -8.36 12.26 -8.27
N MET A 34 -9.57 12.32 -8.83
CA MET A 34 -9.89 11.60 -10.05
C MET A 34 -9.05 12.08 -11.24
N MET A 35 -8.89 13.40 -11.42
CA MET A 35 -8.05 13.97 -12.46
C MET A 35 -6.58 13.59 -12.29
N ALA A 36 -6.08 13.55 -11.05
CA ALA A 36 -4.73 13.09 -10.75
C ALA A 36 -4.52 11.62 -11.14
N MET A 37 -5.48 10.74 -10.82
CA MET A 37 -5.42 9.33 -11.22
C MET A 37 -5.43 9.17 -12.75
N LEU A 38 -6.32 9.89 -13.45
CA LEU A 38 -6.38 9.86 -14.91
C LEU A 38 -5.11 10.43 -15.57
N SER A 39 -4.50 11.44 -14.96
CA SER A 39 -3.28 12.06 -15.48
C SER A 39 -2.02 11.21 -15.21
N ALA A 40 -2.12 10.24 -14.31
CA ALA A 40 -1.03 9.34 -13.97
C ALA A 40 -0.94 8.11 -14.91
N THR A 41 -1.98 7.84 -15.71
CA THR A 41 -1.97 6.70 -16.65
C THR A 41 -0.95 6.89 -17.77
N ARG A 42 -0.48 5.78 -18.35
CA ARG A 42 0.50 5.77 -19.44
C ARG A 42 0.01 4.96 -20.64
N GLU A 43 0.64 5.17 -21.79
CA GLU A 43 0.37 4.35 -22.99
C GLU A 43 0.79 2.89 -22.77
N GLU A 44 1.89 2.69 -22.06
CA GLU A 44 2.40 1.38 -21.65
C GLU A 44 2.30 1.25 -20.13
N GLU A 45 1.57 0.23 -19.68
CA GLU A 45 1.39 -0.11 -18.28
C GLU A 45 1.60 -1.60 -18.08
N LEU A 46 2.19 -1.96 -16.93
CA LEU A 46 2.30 -3.34 -16.50
C LEU A 46 1.13 -3.70 -15.60
N THR A 47 0.62 -4.91 -15.79
CA THR A 47 -0.30 -5.55 -14.87
C THR A 47 0.40 -5.92 -13.55
N CYS A 48 -0.38 -6.23 -12.51
CA CYS A 48 0.18 -6.70 -11.24
C CYS A 48 1.01 -7.99 -11.42
N ASP A 49 0.55 -8.92 -12.28
CA ASP A 49 1.23 -10.20 -12.52
C ASP A 49 2.58 -9.99 -13.23
N GLU A 50 2.64 -9.09 -14.20
CA GLU A 50 3.91 -8.74 -14.89
C GLU A 50 4.90 -8.05 -13.94
N VAL A 51 4.41 -7.18 -13.06
CA VAL A 51 5.25 -6.55 -12.03
C VAL A 51 5.74 -7.59 -11.03
N PHE A 52 4.87 -8.49 -10.57
CA PHE A 52 5.24 -9.55 -9.65
C PHE A 52 6.33 -10.45 -10.22
N ALA A 53 6.28 -10.77 -11.52
CA ALA A 53 7.29 -11.55 -12.22
C ALA A 53 8.66 -10.84 -12.37
N LEU A 54 8.72 -9.52 -12.15
CA LEU A 54 9.92 -8.69 -12.24
C LEU A 54 10.39 -8.17 -10.87
N LEU A 55 9.62 -8.42 -9.82
CA LEU A 55 9.77 -7.73 -8.54
C LEU A 55 11.02 -8.18 -7.77
N ASP A 56 11.40 -9.45 -7.92
CA ASP A 56 12.65 -10.01 -7.41
C ASP A 56 13.87 -9.29 -8.00
N GLN A 57 13.94 -9.21 -9.33
CA GLN A 57 15.00 -8.50 -10.05
C GLN A 57 15.05 -7.02 -9.68
N PHE A 58 13.89 -6.35 -9.63
CA PHE A 58 13.80 -4.96 -9.21
C PHE A 58 14.35 -4.75 -7.80
N THR A 59 14.04 -5.65 -6.86
CA THR A 59 14.49 -5.55 -5.48
C THR A 59 15.98 -5.82 -5.34
N GLU A 60 16.54 -6.79 -6.07
CA GLU A 60 17.97 -7.08 -6.07
C GLU A 60 18.81 -5.92 -6.63
N LEU A 61 18.38 -5.33 -7.74
CA LEU A 61 19.04 -4.14 -8.30
C LEU A 61 19.02 -2.98 -7.30
N ALA A 62 17.89 -2.75 -6.63
CA ALA A 62 17.78 -1.74 -5.58
C ALA A 62 18.71 -2.05 -4.39
N ALA A 63 18.90 -3.32 -4.04
CA ALA A 63 19.82 -3.73 -2.97
C ALA A 63 21.29 -3.51 -3.34
N GLN A 64 21.64 -3.61 -4.63
CA GLN A 64 22.97 -3.31 -5.15
C GLN A 64 23.26 -1.80 -5.24
N GLY A 65 22.27 -0.95 -4.97
CA GLY A 65 22.40 0.51 -5.06
C GLY A 65 22.17 1.08 -6.45
N GLU A 66 21.62 0.29 -7.37
CA GLU A 66 21.29 0.74 -8.72
C GLU A 66 20.08 1.69 -8.75
N ASP A 67 20.04 2.56 -9.76
CA ASP A 67 18.89 3.44 -10.01
C ASP A 67 17.77 2.69 -10.72
N VAL A 68 17.00 1.93 -9.94
CA VAL A 68 15.90 1.09 -10.45
C VAL A 68 14.76 1.88 -11.09
N ALA A 69 14.57 3.14 -10.71
CA ALA A 69 13.58 4.01 -11.34
C ALA A 69 13.97 4.34 -12.79
N LYS A 70 15.27 4.43 -13.08
CA LYS A 70 15.80 4.60 -14.43
C LYS A 70 15.87 3.28 -15.20
N LEU A 71 16.28 2.19 -14.56
CA LEU A 71 16.45 0.89 -15.21
C LEU A 71 15.13 0.19 -15.53
N MET A 72 14.14 0.31 -14.65
CA MET A 72 12.85 -0.38 -14.73
C MET A 72 11.68 0.60 -14.48
N PRO A 73 11.52 1.64 -15.32
CA PRO A 73 10.61 2.75 -15.06
C PRO A 73 9.13 2.33 -14.99
N LEU A 74 8.73 1.30 -15.75
CA LEU A 74 7.35 0.80 -15.73
C LEU A 74 7.03 0.06 -14.42
N VAL A 75 7.98 -0.70 -13.88
CA VAL A 75 7.83 -1.34 -12.56
C VAL A 75 7.75 -0.29 -11.47
N GLN A 76 8.66 0.69 -11.48
CA GLN A 76 8.62 1.82 -10.53
C GLN A 76 7.28 2.55 -10.58
N HIS A 77 6.79 2.87 -11.79
CA HIS A 77 5.51 3.53 -11.96
C HIS A 77 4.34 2.71 -11.40
N HIS A 78 4.31 1.40 -11.64
CA HIS A 78 3.27 0.54 -11.09
C HIS A 78 3.31 0.51 -9.56
N LEU A 79 4.50 0.39 -8.96
CA LEU A 79 4.66 0.46 -7.50
C LEU A 79 4.18 1.81 -6.95
N ASP A 80 4.27 2.89 -7.73
CA ASP A 80 3.76 4.20 -7.34
C ASP A 80 2.23 4.32 -7.36
N MET A 81 1.56 3.47 -8.14
CA MET A 81 0.10 3.49 -8.33
C MET A 81 -0.63 2.36 -7.59
N CYS A 82 0.03 1.24 -7.31
CA CYS A 82 -0.56 0.04 -6.73
C CYS A 82 -0.02 -0.21 -5.32
N ASP A 83 -0.87 0.01 -4.31
CA ASP A 83 -0.50 -0.20 -2.91
C ASP A 83 -0.15 -1.66 -2.61
N ASP A 84 -0.87 -2.63 -3.21
CA ASP A 84 -0.64 -4.06 -3.00
C ASP A 84 0.78 -4.46 -3.45
N CYS A 85 1.16 -4.14 -4.69
CA CYS A 85 2.50 -4.42 -5.20
C CYS A 85 3.59 -3.66 -4.42
N ARG A 86 3.30 -2.46 -3.90
CA ARG A 86 4.23 -1.71 -3.05
C ARG A 86 4.47 -2.39 -1.71
N GLU A 87 3.46 -3.00 -1.10
CA GLU A 87 3.63 -3.77 0.13
C GLU A 87 4.48 -5.03 -0.11
N GLU A 88 4.24 -5.76 -1.20
CA GLU A 88 5.08 -6.91 -1.58
C GLU A 88 6.56 -6.50 -1.77
N TYR A 89 6.81 -5.37 -2.43
CA TYR A 89 8.16 -4.80 -2.57
C TYR A 89 8.81 -4.50 -1.21
N LYS A 90 8.08 -3.88 -0.28
CA LYS A 90 8.59 -3.59 1.07
C LYS A 90 8.94 -4.86 1.83
N VAL A 91 8.14 -5.91 1.71
CA VAL A 91 8.42 -7.21 2.31
C VAL A 91 9.72 -7.78 1.75
N LEU A 92 9.88 -7.84 0.43
CA LEU A 92 11.11 -8.32 -0.21
C LEU A 92 12.34 -7.51 0.21
N LYS A 93 12.25 -6.17 0.22
CA LYS A 93 13.33 -5.31 0.75
C LYS A 93 13.68 -5.66 2.19
N SER A 94 12.67 -5.83 3.06
CA SER A 94 12.91 -6.11 4.48
C SER A 94 13.68 -7.42 4.69
N ILE A 95 13.44 -8.41 3.84
CA ILE A 95 14.16 -9.68 3.85
C ILE A 95 15.61 -9.47 3.40
N LEU A 96 15.83 -8.78 2.27
CA LEU A 96 17.18 -8.58 1.73
C LEU A 96 18.08 -7.73 2.64
N TYR A 97 17.55 -6.66 3.25
CA TYR A 97 18.33 -5.82 4.15
C TYR A 97 18.37 -6.32 5.59
N GLY A 98 17.45 -7.20 5.99
CA GLY A 98 17.43 -7.83 7.31
C GLY A 98 18.24 -9.12 7.40
N ALA A 99 18.60 -9.71 6.26
CA ALA A 99 19.45 -10.91 6.17
C ALA A 99 20.95 -10.60 6.00
N ALA A 100 21.35 -9.33 6.11
CA ALA A 100 22.73 -8.85 5.99
C ALA A 100 23.48 -8.81 7.34
#